data_AF-E8RA38-F1
#
_entry.id   AF-E8RA38-F1
#
_cell.length_a   1.000
_cell.length_b   1.000
_cell.length_c   1.000
_cell.angle_alpha   90.00
_cell.angle_beta   90.00
_cell.angle_gamma   90.00
#
_symmetry.space_group_name_H-M   'P 1'
#
loop_
_entity.id
_entity.type
_entity.pdbx_description
1 polymer ?
#
loop_
_entity_poly.entity_id
_entity_poly.type
_entity_poly.pdbx_seq_one_letter_code
_entity_poly.pdbx_strand_id
1 'polypeptide(L)'
;MDVRILGLIALVALLLPTASLVVPVAVAGDSDEVVEAGEGTVNITVPVLSFEDALNLAYTVRNLTYELFQWEISRNVTAANVTLTVGDRFLARALELKDNATRKATVFAVVAAIHYGHAPAFAHPVLARVVKGSLGENGTVTADTVNAVLSASSELKSILLNAVGYAESKGYNTTLAEAWIARGDNATATAQQLLAAGNVTAGFRHAVAGYRMYVKAYSVLVKTVFAQFLRDLGIVRAKAFLPPGLIDKLPVELRSELKARIEKGEVKSIRDVVGEVRKEIQLRAEERREREYRQVASIMAAALAKLSRSLPLHGRQLYDFCYDIVRDVASRTNATGLQLLQLSLQELQGKLSNLNIQQEFQSSVVKIRVKH
;
A
#
# COMPACT_ATOMS: atom_id res chain seq x y z
N MET A 1 11.91 16.45 35.88
CA MET A 1 11.12 16.02 34.71
C MET A 1 12.06 15.28 33.78
N ASP A 2 11.95 13.97 33.70
CA ASP A 2 12.98 13.13 33.09
C ASP A 2 13.07 13.31 31.57
N VAL A 3 14.30 13.47 31.08
CA VAL A 3 14.65 13.61 29.66
C VAL A 3 14.20 12.40 28.83
N ARG A 4 13.97 11.26 29.49
CA ARG A 4 13.37 10.04 28.92
C ARG A 4 11.91 10.24 28.47
N ILE A 5 11.14 11.06 29.21
CA ILE A 5 9.72 11.35 28.96
C ILE A 5 9.57 12.22 27.70
N LEU A 6 10.47 13.20 27.50
CA LEU A 6 10.49 14.02 26.29
C LEU A 6 10.84 13.22 25.03
N GLY A 7 11.78 12.28 25.13
CA GLY A 7 12.17 11.40 24.03
C GLY A 7 11.07 10.43 23.60
N LEU A 8 10.36 9.84 24.58
CA LEU A 8 9.25 8.92 24.31
C LEU A 8 8.02 9.66 23.77
N ILE A 9 7.69 10.85 24.30
CA ILE A 9 6.60 11.69 23.81
C ILE A 9 6.89 12.18 22.38
N ALA A 10 8.13 12.54 22.05
CA ALA A 10 8.51 12.93 20.70
C ALA A 10 8.43 11.77 19.70
N LEU A 11 8.79 10.54 20.11
CA LEU A 11 8.73 9.33 19.28
C LEU A 11 7.28 8.83 19.09
N VAL A 12 6.42 8.95 20.11
CA VAL A 12 4.99 8.58 20.06
C VAL A 12 4.18 9.65 19.31
N ALA A 13 4.52 10.93 19.44
CA ALA A 13 3.95 12.01 18.62
C ALA A 13 4.28 11.84 17.12
N LEU A 14 5.40 11.17 16.79
CA LEU A 14 5.78 10.81 15.42
C LEU A 14 4.83 9.79 14.76
N LEU A 15 4.07 9.02 15.56
CA LEU A 15 3.23 7.90 15.12
C LEU A 15 1.72 8.20 15.12
N LEU A 16 1.28 9.30 15.72
CA LEU A 16 -0.14 9.64 15.79
C LEU A 16 -0.57 10.52 14.60
N PRO A 17 -1.57 10.08 13.79
CA PRO A 17 -2.30 11.02 12.96
C PRO A 17 -3.04 11.99 13.89
N THR A 18 -3.10 13.27 13.53
CA THR A 18 -3.84 14.30 14.26
C THR A 18 -5.32 13.94 14.35
N ALA A 19 -5.69 13.27 15.44
CA ALA A 19 -7.04 13.24 15.98
C ALA A 19 -6.92 13.05 17.50
N SER A 20 -7.45 14.03 18.21
CA SER A 20 -7.68 14.12 19.65
C SER A 20 -7.87 12.78 20.37
N LEU A 21 -7.09 12.56 21.44
CA LEU A 21 -7.54 12.00 22.73
C LEU A 21 -6.40 12.14 23.74
N VAL A 22 -6.63 13.00 24.74
CA VAL A 22 -5.79 13.12 25.94
C VAL A 22 -6.02 11.87 26.77
N VAL A 23 -4.99 11.05 26.96
CA VAL A 23 -4.97 10.00 27.99
C VAL A 23 -3.89 10.38 28.99
N PRO A 24 -4.20 10.45 30.30
CA PRO A 24 -3.20 10.77 31.30
C PRO A 24 -2.27 9.56 31.49
N VAL A 25 -0.98 9.76 31.25
CA VAL A 25 0.05 8.77 31.54
C VAL A 25 0.55 9.02 32.96
N ALA A 26 0.24 8.09 33.87
CA ALA A 26 0.89 8.02 35.18
C ALA A 26 2.32 7.50 35.00
N VAL A 27 3.28 8.18 35.62
CA VAL A 27 4.73 7.96 35.46
C VAL A 27 5.26 7.26 36.70
N ALA A 28 5.95 6.13 36.54
CA ALA A 28 6.83 5.52 37.54
C ALA A 28 8.25 5.41 36.97
N GLY A 29 9.24 5.84 37.76
CA GLY A 29 10.64 5.95 37.38
C GLY A 29 11.49 4.73 37.79
N ASP A 30 12.63 4.60 37.12
CA ASP A 30 13.69 3.57 37.24
C ASP A 30 13.71 2.76 38.55
N SER A 31 13.34 1.49 38.43
CA SER A 31 13.98 0.35 39.09
C SER A 31 13.69 -0.89 38.23
N ASP A 32 14.47 -1.96 38.37
CA ASP A 32 14.17 -3.29 37.81
C ASP A 32 12.88 -3.85 38.45
N GLU A 33 11.75 -3.20 38.18
CA GLU A 33 10.43 -3.64 38.58
C GLU A 33 9.74 -4.24 37.37
N VAL A 34 9.50 -5.54 37.48
CA VAL A 34 8.54 -6.28 36.68
C VAL A 34 7.18 -5.63 36.92
N VAL A 35 6.74 -4.79 35.98
CA VAL A 35 5.37 -4.28 35.99
C VAL A 35 4.47 -5.42 35.51
N GLU A 36 3.81 -6.10 36.45
CA GLU A 36 2.68 -6.98 36.16
C GLU A 36 1.51 -6.14 35.64
N ALA A 37 1.44 -6.00 34.33
CA ALA A 37 0.17 -5.83 33.64
C ALA A 37 -0.28 -7.24 33.21
N GLY A 38 -1.53 -7.58 33.53
CA GLY A 38 -2.12 -8.90 33.33
C GLY A 38 -1.70 -9.59 32.02
N GLU A 39 -1.26 -10.84 32.18
CA GLU A 39 -1.04 -11.88 31.17
C GLU A 39 -0.34 -11.44 29.86
N GLY A 40 0.97 -11.19 29.97
CA GLY A 40 1.87 -11.21 28.82
C GLY A 40 3.03 -10.23 28.95
N THR A 41 4.11 -10.62 29.63
CA THR A 41 5.36 -9.86 29.67
C THR A 41 6.02 -9.89 28.29
N VAL A 42 5.79 -8.86 27.48
CA VAL A 42 6.57 -8.60 26.26
C VAL A 42 7.81 -7.83 26.69
N ASN A 43 8.97 -8.49 26.71
CA ASN A 43 10.26 -7.81 26.79
C ASN A 43 10.41 -6.89 25.57
N ILE A 44 10.16 -5.59 25.75
CA ILE A 44 10.48 -4.57 24.76
C ILE A 44 11.93 -4.15 25.00
N THR A 45 12.88 -4.88 24.43
CA THR A 45 14.23 -4.37 24.21
C THR A 45 14.15 -3.27 23.17
N VAL A 46 14.08 -2.02 23.60
CA VAL A 46 14.26 -0.87 22.71
C VAL A 46 15.74 -0.85 22.32
N PRO A 47 16.10 -1.05 21.04
CA PRO A 47 17.50 -0.97 20.64
C PRO A 47 17.98 0.46 20.92
N VAL A 48 19.10 0.57 21.62
CA VAL A 48 19.72 1.87 21.92
C VAL A 48 20.29 2.41 20.62
N LEU A 49 19.68 3.46 20.07
CA LEU A 49 20.19 4.18 18.92
C LEU A 49 21.58 4.76 19.26
N SER A 50 22.61 4.41 18.48
CA SER A 50 23.95 4.96 18.69
C SER A 50 23.98 6.45 18.30
N PHE A 51 24.95 7.20 18.84
CA PHE A 51 25.16 8.59 18.43
C PHE A 51 25.48 8.70 16.93
N GLU A 52 26.31 7.79 16.41
CA GLU A 52 26.69 7.75 15.00
C GLU A 52 25.48 7.54 14.09
N ASP A 53 24.59 6.62 14.45
CA ASP A 53 23.34 6.38 13.73
C ASP A 53 22.43 7.62 13.76
N ALA A 54 22.24 8.22 14.94
CA ALA A 54 21.42 9.42 15.06
C ALA A 54 21.99 10.59 14.25
N LEU A 55 23.31 10.75 14.24
CA LEU A 55 24.01 11.77 13.47
C LEU A 55 23.88 11.52 11.96
N ASN A 56 24.02 10.26 11.52
CA ASN A 56 23.84 9.87 10.14
C ASN A 56 22.41 10.13 9.66
N LEU A 57 21.40 9.82 10.49
CA LEU A 57 20.01 10.16 10.20
C LEU A 57 19.81 11.67 10.05
N ALA A 58 20.38 12.47 10.96
CA ALA A 58 20.29 13.92 10.90
C ALA A 58 20.87 14.48 9.60
N TYR A 59 22.08 14.06 9.21
CA TYR A 59 22.69 14.46 7.94
C TYR A 59 21.93 13.96 6.72
N THR A 60 21.45 12.72 6.76
CA THR A 60 20.68 12.14 5.65
C THR A 60 19.42 12.96 5.40
N VAL A 61 18.63 13.23 6.44
CA VAL A 61 17.37 14.00 6.29
C VAL A 61 17.69 15.46 5.96
N ARG A 62 18.76 16.05 6.53
CA ARG A 62 19.21 17.40 6.17
C ARG A 62 19.52 17.48 4.68
N ASN A 63 20.39 16.62 4.16
CA ASN A 63 20.78 16.63 2.74
C ASN A 63 19.59 16.36 1.81
N LEU A 64 18.68 15.48 2.23
CA LEU A 64 17.44 15.20 1.50
C LEU A 64 16.51 16.42 1.41
N THR A 65 16.49 17.30 2.41
CA THR A 65 15.50 18.39 2.53
C THR A 65 16.09 19.80 2.40
N TYR A 66 17.41 19.94 2.34
CA TYR A 66 18.09 21.24 2.37
C TYR A 66 17.74 22.11 1.17
N GLU A 67 17.74 21.55 -0.04
CA GLU A 67 17.38 22.28 -1.26
C GLU A 67 15.92 22.79 -1.20
N LEU A 68 15.03 21.98 -0.61
CA LEU A 68 13.64 22.39 -0.39
C LEU A 68 13.54 23.56 0.59
N PHE A 69 14.26 23.52 1.72
CA PHE A 69 14.31 24.66 2.64
C PHE A 69 14.84 25.93 1.96
N GLN A 70 15.94 25.83 1.19
CA GLN A 70 16.50 26.98 0.48
C GLN A 70 15.48 27.60 -0.50
N TRP A 71 14.75 26.74 -1.21
CA TRP A 71 13.68 27.18 -2.10
C TRP A 71 12.51 27.82 -1.34
N GLU A 72 12.08 27.28 -0.22
CA GLU A 72 11.00 27.86 0.60
C GLU A 72 11.41 29.22 1.21
N ILE A 73 12.66 29.33 1.64
CA ILE A 73 13.25 30.57 2.17
C ILE A 73 13.32 31.64 1.09
N SER A 74 13.76 31.29 -0.13
CA SER A 74 13.79 32.23 -1.25
C SER A 74 12.38 32.70 -1.66
N ARG A 75 11.35 31.92 -1.33
CA ARG A 75 9.93 32.26 -1.48
C ARG A 75 9.33 32.95 -0.25
N ASN A 76 10.16 33.50 0.65
CA ASN A 76 9.78 34.26 1.85
C ASN A 76 8.94 33.48 2.86
N VAL A 77 9.17 32.16 3.02
CA VAL A 77 8.54 31.35 4.07
C VAL A 77 9.37 31.42 5.36
N THR A 78 9.04 32.34 6.26
CA THR A 78 9.76 32.55 7.53
C THR A 78 9.84 31.29 8.39
N ALA A 79 8.77 30.48 8.43
CA ALA A 79 8.74 29.24 9.20
C ALA A 79 9.79 28.21 8.72
N ALA A 80 10.09 28.18 7.42
CA ALA A 80 11.13 27.33 6.85
C ALA A 80 12.52 27.76 7.37
N ASN A 81 12.82 29.07 7.35
CA ASN A 81 14.08 29.61 7.87
C ASN A 81 14.28 29.32 9.36
N VAL A 82 13.24 29.55 10.16
CA VAL A 82 13.27 29.28 11.62
C VAL A 82 13.51 27.80 11.87
N THR A 83 12.78 26.92 11.18
CA THR A 83 12.90 25.47 11.37
C THR A 83 14.27 24.94 10.97
N LEU A 84 14.83 25.41 9.84
CA LEU A 84 16.18 25.07 9.41
C LEU A 84 17.23 25.52 10.44
N THR A 85 17.12 26.77 10.91
CA THR A 85 18.04 27.33 11.92
C THR A 85 17.99 26.58 13.24
N VAL A 86 16.79 26.17 13.68
CA VAL A 86 16.61 25.38 14.90
C VAL A 86 17.19 23.97 14.71
N GLY A 87 16.96 23.34 13.57
CA GLY A 87 17.58 22.06 13.21
C GLY A 87 19.11 22.13 13.24
N ASP A 88 19.70 23.14 12.60
CA ASP A 88 21.15 23.36 12.58
C ASP A 88 21.71 23.64 13.98
N ARG A 89 20.98 24.35 14.83
CA ARG A 89 21.36 24.55 16.25
C ARG A 89 21.38 23.23 17.03
N PHE A 90 20.38 22.38 16.85
CA PHE A 90 20.34 21.07 17.48
C PHE A 90 21.47 20.17 16.99
N LEU A 91 21.76 20.19 15.68
CA LEU A 91 22.87 19.44 15.10
C LEU A 91 24.22 19.91 15.66
N ALA A 92 24.45 21.23 15.72
CA ALA A 92 25.66 21.79 16.33
C ALA A 92 25.81 21.36 17.79
N ARG A 93 24.72 21.45 18.58
CA ARG A 93 24.73 21.03 19.99
C ARG A 93 24.98 19.53 20.16
N ALA A 94 24.51 18.70 19.23
CA ALA A 94 24.81 17.28 19.22
C ALA A 94 26.32 17.03 19.05
N LEU A 95 26.94 17.72 18.09
CA LEU A 95 28.38 17.62 17.83
C LEU A 95 29.23 18.11 19.00
N GLU A 96 28.83 19.20 19.67
CA GLU A 96 29.51 19.73 20.86
C GLU A 96 29.49 18.75 22.05
N LEU A 97 28.41 17.98 22.20
CA LEU A 97 28.19 17.11 23.35
C LEU A 97 28.61 15.65 23.12
N LYS A 98 29.09 15.31 21.92
CA LYS A 98 29.34 13.91 21.52
C LYS A 98 30.29 13.16 22.48
N ASP A 99 31.33 13.85 22.96
CA ASP A 99 32.40 13.25 23.79
C ASP A 99 32.07 13.30 25.30
N ASN A 100 31.31 14.32 25.73
CA ASN A 100 31.06 14.60 27.15
C ASN A 100 29.68 14.12 27.64
N ALA A 101 28.71 14.02 26.74
CA ALA A 101 27.33 13.67 27.07
C ALA A 101 26.65 12.97 25.89
N THR A 102 27.22 11.85 25.44
CA THR A 102 26.82 11.11 24.23
C THR A 102 25.32 10.83 24.16
N ARG A 103 24.66 10.45 25.27
CA ARG A 103 23.20 10.25 25.29
C ARG A 103 22.41 11.52 24.96
N LYS A 104 22.81 12.68 25.49
CA LYS A 104 22.19 13.97 25.16
C LYS A 104 22.50 14.37 23.71
N ALA A 105 23.71 14.09 23.24
CA ALA A 105 24.10 14.30 21.86
C ALA A 105 23.24 13.50 20.88
N THR A 106 22.97 12.22 21.16
CA THR A 106 22.08 11.37 20.35
C THR A 106 20.68 11.98 20.25
N VAL A 107 20.10 12.42 21.37
CA VAL A 107 18.77 13.05 21.36
C VAL A 107 18.77 14.32 20.51
N PHE A 108 19.78 15.17 20.64
CA PHE A 108 19.87 16.38 19.83
C PHE A 108 20.02 16.09 18.33
N ALA A 109 20.76 15.05 17.95
CA ALA A 109 20.86 14.62 16.56
C ALA A 109 19.50 14.13 16.01
N VAL A 110 18.75 13.34 16.77
CA VAL A 110 17.39 12.91 16.38
C VAL A 110 16.45 14.11 16.25
N VAL A 111 16.48 15.06 17.20
CA VAL A 111 15.65 16.26 17.14
C VAL A 111 16.01 17.13 15.93
N ALA A 112 17.29 17.23 15.57
CA ALA A 112 17.72 17.91 14.34
C ALA A 112 17.11 17.24 13.10
N ALA A 113 17.20 15.89 13.00
CA ALA A 113 16.57 15.13 11.92
C ALA A 113 15.07 15.43 11.79
N ILE A 114 14.35 15.47 12.92
CA ILE A 114 12.92 15.79 12.97
C ILE A 114 12.65 17.18 12.41
N HIS A 115 13.41 18.20 12.81
CA HIS A 115 13.25 19.56 12.29
C HIS A 115 13.47 19.59 10.77
N TYR A 116 14.50 18.92 10.27
CA TYR A 116 14.74 18.83 8.83
C TYR A 116 13.58 18.12 8.10
N GLY A 117 13.02 17.07 8.71
CA GLY A 117 11.90 16.32 8.14
C GLY A 117 10.60 17.11 7.96
N HIS A 118 10.48 18.29 8.58
CA HIS A 118 9.30 19.16 8.42
C HIS A 118 9.29 19.98 7.13
N ALA A 119 10.39 20.04 6.36
CA ALA A 119 10.49 20.83 5.14
C ALA A 119 9.24 20.73 4.24
N PRO A 120 8.73 19.52 3.88
CA PRO A 120 7.58 19.40 2.97
C PRO A 120 6.32 20.16 3.40
N ALA A 121 6.12 20.41 4.69
CA ALA A 121 4.96 21.16 5.17
C ALA A 121 5.00 22.65 4.76
N PHE A 122 6.20 23.22 4.60
CA PHE A 122 6.40 24.64 4.31
C PHE A 122 6.24 24.99 2.83
N ALA A 123 6.23 24.00 1.94
CA ALA A 123 5.85 24.16 0.54
C ALA A 123 4.38 24.63 0.39
N HIS A 124 3.47 24.24 1.29
CA HIS A 124 2.08 24.72 1.23
C HIS A 124 1.96 26.26 1.32
N PRO A 125 2.63 26.93 2.28
CA PRO A 125 2.77 28.39 2.28
C PRO A 125 3.38 29.02 1.02
N VAL A 126 4.27 28.31 0.29
CA VAL A 126 4.80 28.81 -0.99
C VAL A 126 3.68 28.89 -2.03
N LEU A 127 2.87 27.82 -2.16
CA LEU A 127 1.72 27.83 -3.08
C LEU A 127 0.76 28.99 -2.79
N ALA A 128 0.43 29.24 -1.52
CA ALA A 128 -0.45 30.33 -1.15
C ALA A 128 0.10 31.70 -1.57
N ARG A 129 1.41 31.92 -1.43
CA ARG A 129 2.08 33.15 -1.88
C ARG A 129 2.12 33.26 -3.40
N VAL A 130 2.42 32.17 -4.11
CA VAL A 130 2.44 32.12 -5.59
C VAL A 130 1.06 32.48 -6.14
N VAL A 131 -0.01 31.86 -5.62
CA VAL A 131 -1.38 32.18 -6.03
C VAL A 131 -1.68 33.64 -5.72
N LYS A 132 -1.50 34.10 -4.48
CA LYS A 132 -1.82 35.48 -4.08
C LYS A 132 -1.07 36.52 -4.92
N GLY A 133 0.20 36.28 -5.24
CA GLY A 133 1.03 37.19 -6.03
C GLY A 133 0.75 37.17 -7.53
N SER A 134 -0.07 36.23 -8.03
CA SER A 134 -0.39 36.07 -9.45
C SER A 134 -1.88 36.21 -9.77
N LEU A 135 -2.71 36.60 -8.80
CA LEU A 135 -4.11 36.95 -9.04
C LEU A 135 -4.17 38.22 -9.90
N GLY A 136 -5.12 38.26 -10.83
CA GLY A 136 -5.43 39.45 -11.61
C GLY A 136 -6.16 40.51 -10.79
N GLU A 137 -6.61 41.56 -11.48
CA GLU A 137 -7.43 42.60 -10.87
C GLU A 137 -8.64 42.00 -10.16
N ASN A 138 -8.99 42.60 -9.01
CA ASN A 138 -10.07 42.13 -8.12
C ASN A 138 -9.91 40.70 -7.58
N GLY A 139 -8.70 40.13 -7.57
CA GLY A 139 -8.45 38.80 -7.01
C GLY A 139 -8.92 37.65 -7.91
N THR A 140 -9.08 37.92 -9.21
CA THR A 140 -9.53 36.94 -10.18
C THR A 140 -8.41 35.95 -10.55
N VAL A 141 -8.77 34.68 -10.75
CA VAL A 141 -7.84 33.67 -11.24
C VAL A 141 -7.74 33.81 -12.76
N THR A 142 -6.54 34.07 -13.26
CA THR A 142 -6.26 34.25 -14.69
C THR A 142 -5.35 33.12 -15.22
N ALA A 143 -5.11 33.11 -16.52
CA ALA A 143 -4.13 32.21 -17.12
C ALA A 143 -2.74 32.35 -16.49
N ASP A 144 -2.36 33.57 -16.12
CA ASP A 144 -1.09 33.86 -15.45
C ASP A 144 -1.01 33.22 -14.06
N THR A 145 -2.13 33.21 -13.31
CA THR A 145 -2.21 32.49 -12.04
C THR A 145 -1.97 30.99 -12.22
N VAL A 146 -2.55 30.39 -13.27
CA VAL A 146 -2.36 28.96 -13.58
C VAL A 146 -0.91 28.68 -13.96
N ASN A 147 -0.33 29.51 -14.84
CA ASN A 147 1.07 29.40 -15.25
C ASN A 147 2.04 29.57 -14.09
N ALA A 148 1.77 30.49 -13.15
CA ALA A 148 2.57 30.68 -11.96
C ALA A 148 2.57 29.43 -11.06
N VAL A 149 1.41 28.79 -10.86
CA VAL A 149 1.32 27.53 -10.10
C VAL A 149 2.04 26.39 -10.83
N LEU A 150 1.90 26.28 -12.16
CA LEU A 150 2.61 25.28 -12.95
C LEU A 150 4.13 25.45 -12.90
N SER A 151 4.62 26.69 -12.97
CA SER A 151 6.03 27.02 -12.83
C SER A 151 6.57 26.61 -11.45
N ALA A 152 5.88 27.01 -10.37
CA ALA A 152 6.24 26.62 -9.00
C ALA A 152 6.16 25.09 -8.79
N SER A 153 5.25 24.41 -9.47
CA SER A 153 5.15 22.95 -9.46
C SER A 153 6.34 22.29 -10.14
N SER A 154 6.82 22.86 -11.25
CA SER A 154 8.00 22.39 -11.99
C SER A 154 9.27 22.53 -11.15
N GLU A 155 9.46 23.68 -10.50
CA GLU A 155 10.57 23.90 -9.57
C GLU A 155 10.55 22.88 -8.43
N LEU A 156 9.40 22.70 -7.77
CA LEU A 156 9.24 21.71 -6.70
C LEU A 156 9.51 20.28 -7.17
N LYS A 157 9.04 19.92 -8.38
CA LYS A 157 9.32 18.62 -8.99
C LYS A 157 10.82 18.41 -9.19
N SER A 158 11.55 19.42 -9.69
CA SER A 158 13.01 19.32 -9.88
C SER A 158 13.72 19.02 -8.57
N ILE A 159 13.40 19.77 -7.51
CA ILE A 159 13.98 19.58 -6.17
C ILE A 159 13.63 18.20 -5.62
N LEU A 160 12.39 17.73 -5.84
CA LEU A 160 11.95 16.40 -5.43
C LEU A 160 12.71 15.29 -6.18
N LEU A 161 12.95 15.44 -7.48
CA LEU A 161 13.71 14.44 -8.25
C LEU A 161 15.17 14.35 -7.78
N ASN A 162 15.79 15.48 -7.42
CA ASN A 162 17.11 15.48 -6.78
C ASN A 162 17.10 14.72 -5.45
N ALA A 163 16.07 14.95 -4.62
CA ALA A 163 15.90 14.25 -3.36
C ALA A 163 15.66 12.74 -3.54
N VAL A 164 14.88 12.34 -4.57
CA VAL A 164 14.69 10.93 -4.95
C VAL A 164 16.03 10.31 -5.34
N GLY A 165 16.79 10.94 -6.25
CA GLY A 165 18.10 10.43 -6.66
C GLY A 165 19.09 10.31 -5.49
N TYR A 166 19.07 11.27 -4.55
CA TYR A 166 19.86 11.17 -3.32
C TYR A 166 19.42 9.96 -2.46
N ALA A 167 18.12 9.78 -2.25
CA ALA A 167 17.59 8.67 -1.47
C ALA A 167 17.93 7.30 -2.10
N GLU A 168 17.79 7.17 -3.42
CA GLU A 168 18.18 5.96 -4.18
C GLU A 168 19.68 5.68 -4.05
N SER A 169 20.53 6.70 -4.16
CA SER A 169 21.98 6.55 -3.99
C SER A 169 22.40 6.03 -2.61
N LYS A 170 21.51 6.18 -1.62
CA LYS A 170 21.67 5.69 -0.25
C LYS A 170 20.92 4.40 0.02
N GLY A 171 20.30 3.79 -0.99
CA GLY A 171 19.59 2.51 -0.88
C GLY A 171 18.19 2.61 -0.25
N TYR A 172 17.61 3.81 -0.18
CA TYR A 172 16.23 3.98 0.32
C TYR A 172 15.19 3.67 -0.76
N ASN A 173 14.06 3.08 -0.35
CA ASN A 173 12.94 2.82 -1.26
C ASN A 173 12.21 4.13 -1.62
N THR A 174 12.09 4.40 -2.93
CA THR A 174 11.46 5.60 -3.50
C THR A 174 10.15 5.34 -4.23
N THR A 175 9.74 4.08 -4.38
CA THR A 175 8.59 3.65 -5.22
C THR A 175 7.29 4.38 -4.87
N LEU A 176 7.03 4.63 -3.58
CA LEU A 176 5.83 5.36 -3.17
C LEU A 176 5.89 6.84 -3.52
N ALA A 177 7.06 7.47 -3.40
CA ALA A 177 7.24 8.86 -3.79
C ALA A 177 7.06 9.01 -5.31
N GLU A 178 7.64 8.12 -6.11
CA GLU A 178 7.47 8.06 -7.56
C GLU A 178 6.02 7.88 -8.00
N ALA A 179 5.26 7.01 -7.32
CA ALA A 179 3.83 6.86 -7.60
C ALA A 179 3.03 8.16 -7.38
N TRP A 180 3.42 8.98 -6.40
CA TRP A 180 2.83 10.31 -6.20
C TRP A 180 3.33 11.34 -7.22
N ILE A 181 4.61 11.26 -7.63
CA ILE A 181 5.17 12.10 -8.71
C ILE A 181 4.38 11.87 -10.00
N ALA A 182 4.14 10.62 -10.39
CA ALA A 182 3.38 10.29 -11.59
C ALA A 182 1.94 10.85 -11.55
N ARG A 183 1.31 10.88 -10.37
CA ARG A 183 0.00 11.53 -10.19
C ARG A 183 0.09 13.05 -10.33
N GLY A 184 1.16 13.64 -9.81
CA GLY A 184 1.46 15.06 -10.00
C GLY A 184 1.64 15.42 -11.47
N ASP A 185 2.44 14.63 -12.19
CA ASP A 185 2.70 14.79 -13.62
C ASP A 185 1.40 14.80 -14.42
N ASN A 186 0.55 13.81 -14.20
CA ASN A 186 -0.75 13.70 -14.86
C ASN A 186 -1.65 14.93 -14.57
N ALA A 187 -1.70 15.39 -13.32
CA ALA A 187 -2.49 16.56 -12.94
C ALA A 187 -1.95 17.85 -13.58
N THR A 188 -0.63 18.04 -13.62
CA THR A 188 -0.02 19.21 -14.28
C THR A 188 -0.19 19.19 -15.80
N ALA A 189 -0.10 18.01 -16.44
CA ALA A 189 -0.37 17.87 -17.86
C ALA A 189 -1.84 18.17 -18.19
N THR A 190 -2.77 17.67 -17.37
CA THR A 190 -4.21 17.98 -17.50
C THR A 190 -4.47 19.48 -17.34
N ALA A 191 -3.80 20.13 -16.40
CA ALA A 191 -3.92 21.57 -16.19
C ALA A 191 -3.46 22.37 -17.42
N GLN A 192 -2.34 22.00 -18.03
CA GLN A 192 -1.83 22.63 -19.25
C GLN A 192 -2.81 22.46 -20.43
N GLN A 193 -3.37 21.26 -20.60
CA GLN A 193 -4.38 20.99 -21.63
C GLN A 193 -5.64 21.84 -21.44
N LEU A 194 -6.16 21.92 -20.21
CA LEU A 194 -7.34 22.72 -19.89
C LEU A 194 -7.08 24.23 -20.08
N LEU A 195 -5.87 24.69 -19.75
CA LEU A 195 -5.48 26.07 -19.96
C LEU A 195 -5.40 26.41 -21.45
N ALA A 196 -4.82 25.52 -22.27
CA ALA A 196 -4.77 25.68 -23.74
C ALA A 196 -6.18 25.69 -24.37
N ALA A 197 -7.14 24.97 -23.77
CA ALA A 197 -8.55 25.00 -24.17
C ALA A 197 -9.34 26.21 -23.63
N GLY A 198 -8.68 27.16 -22.96
CA GLY A 198 -9.30 28.37 -22.40
C GLY A 198 -10.06 28.15 -21.08
N ASN A 199 -10.01 26.95 -20.49
CA ASN A 199 -10.69 26.66 -19.23
C ASN A 199 -9.79 26.95 -18.01
N VAL A 200 -9.66 28.24 -17.69
CA VAL A 200 -8.79 28.75 -16.61
C VAL A 200 -9.13 28.15 -15.25
N THR A 201 -10.42 28.11 -14.88
CA THR A 201 -10.86 27.63 -13.56
C THR A 201 -10.54 26.15 -13.35
N ALA A 202 -10.80 25.30 -14.34
CA ALA A 202 -10.47 23.88 -14.24
C ALA A 202 -8.94 23.67 -14.30
N GLY A 203 -8.25 24.39 -15.18
CA GLY A 203 -6.78 24.38 -15.26
C GLY A 203 -6.14 24.73 -13.92
N PHE A 204 -6.62 25.77 -13.24
CA PHE A 204 -6.15 26.17 -11.91
C PHE A 204 -6.32 25.06 -10.87
N ARG A 205 -7.50 24.42 -10.80
CA ARG A 205 -7.76 23.32 -9.85
C ARG A 205 -6.79 22.16 -10.06
N HIS A 206 -6.55 21.78 -11.32
CA HIS A 206 -5.60 20.70 -11.65
C HIS A 206 -4.15 21.10 -11.40
N ALA A 207 -3.76 22.35 -11.64
CA ALA A 207 -2.41 22.84 -11.32
C ALA A 207 -2.14 22.78 -9.81
N VAL A 208 -3.08 23.25 -8.99
CA VAL A 208 -3.01 23.14 -7.52
C VAL A 208 -2.99 21.68 -7.06
N ALA A 209 -3.77 20.81 -7.70
CA ALA A 209 -3.75 19.38 -7.39
C ALA A 209 -2.37 18.76 -7.70
N GLY A 210 -1.78 19.07 -8.85
CA GLY A 210 -0.43 18.62 -9.24
C GLY A 210 0.63 19.06 -8.23
N TYR A 211 0.64 20.35 -7.87
CA TYR A 211 1.51 20.88 -6.83
C TYR A 211 1.40 20.10 -5.52
N ARG A 212 0.17 19.87 -5.04
CA ARG A 212 -0.08 19.13 -3.80
C ARG A 212 0.39 17.67 -3.86
N MET A 213 0.33 17.04 -5.03
CA MET A 213 0.86 15.68 -5.21
C MET A 213 2.38 15.64 -5.08
N TYR A 214 3.11 16.65 -5.60
CA TYR A 214 4.55 16.74 -5.41
C TYR A 214 4.93 16.99 -3.94
N VAL A 215 4.20 17.87 -3.24
CA VAL A 215 4.41 18.05 -1.78
C VAL A 215 4.20 16.74 -1.02
N LYS A 216 3.13 16.00 -1.36
CA LYS A 216 2.83 14.70 -0.75
C LYS A 216 3.90 13.66 -1.07
N ALA A 217 4.40 13.62 -2.30
CA ALA A 217 5.50 12.74 -2.71
C ALA A 217 6.75 13.00 -1.85
N TYR A 218 7.12 14.27 -1.65
CA TYR A 218 8.25 14.66 -0.81
C TYR A 218 8.04 14.23 0.65
N SER A 219 6.86 14.46 1.22
CA SER A 219 6.53 14.02 2.58
C SER A 219 6.62 12.49 2.73
N VAL A 220 6.16 11.74 1.72
CA VAL A 220 6.26 10.27 1.70
C VAL A 220 7.70 9.81 1.60
N LEU A 221 8.53 10.48 0.78
CA LEU A 221 9.96 10.17 0.67
C LEU A 221 10.67 10.33 2.01
N VAL A 222 10.53 11.48 2.67
CA VAL A 222 11.12 11.75 4.00
C VAL A 222 10.67 10.69 5.01
N LYS A 223 9.36 10.39 5.08
CA LYS A 223 8.83 9.36 5.99
C LYS A 223 9.37 7.97 5.70
N THR A 224 9.60 7.65 4.43
CA THR A 224 10.14 6.35 4.02
C THR A 224 11.60 6.22 4.43
N VAL A 225 12.41 7.29 4.29
CA VAL A 225 13.78 7.35 4.79
C VAL A 225 13.82 7.13 6.31
N PHE A 226 13.00 7.85 7.08
CA PHE A 226 12.89 7.62 8.54
C PHE A 226 12.49 6.18 8.88
N ALA A 227 11.42 5.67 8.24
CA ALA A 227 10.90 4.36 8.54
C ALA A 227 11.89 3.24 8.17
N GLN A 228 12.58 3.37 7.02
CA GLN A 228 13.60 2.40 6.60
C GLN A 228 14.80 2.46 7.53
N PHE A 229 15.32 3.64 7.84
CA PHE A 229 16.44 3.80 8.78
C PHE A 229 16.16 3.15 10.14
N LEU A 230 14.98 3.40 10.72
CA LEU A 230 14.59 2.80 12.00
C LEU A 230 14.35 1.29 11.91
N ARG A 231 13.94 0.76 10.75
CA ARG A 231 13.82 -0.67 10.50
C ARG A 231 15.18 -1.35 10.40
N ASP A 232 16.12 -0.72 9.69
CA ASP A 232 17.46 -1.27 9.48
C ASP A 232 18.24 -1.38 10.80
N LEU A 233 17.93 -0.51 11.77
CA LEU A 233 18.43 -0.58 13.15
C LEU A 233 17.65 -1.53 14.06
N GLY A 234 16.60 -2.18 13.56
CA GLY A 234 15.73 -3.07 14.34
C GLY A 234 14.85 -2.36 15.39
N ILE A 235 14.83 -1.02 15.41
CA ILE A 235 14.07 -0.20 16.37
C ILE A 235 12.57 -0.30 16.10
N VAL A 236 12.19 -0.34 14.82
CA VAL A 236 10.81 -0.55 14.40
C VAL A 236 10.68 -1.94 13.80
N ARG A 237 9.96 -2.84 14.48
CA ARG A 237 9.51 -4.09 13.85
C ARG A 237 8.60 -3.73 12.69
N ALA A 238 8.91 -4.25 11.51
CA ALA A 238 8.13 -3.99 10.30
C ALA A 238 6.65 -4.24 10.56
N LYS A 239 5.84 -3.18 10.64
CA LYS A 239 4.42 -3.31 10.40
C LYS A 239 4.30 -3.65 8.92
N ALA A 240 3.66 -4.78 8.61
CA ALA A 240 3.48 -5.24 7.25
C ALA A 240 2.97 -4.08 6.39
N PHE A 241 3.78 -3.65 5.41
CA PHE A 241 3.36 -2.57 4.54
C PHE A 241 2.31 -3.13 3.59
N LEU A 242 1.08 -2.65 3.74
CA LEU A 242 -0.04 -2.94 2.86
C LEU A 242 -0.53 -1.62 2.29
N PRO A 243 -0.43 -1.41 0.96
CA PRO A 243 -0.95 -0.22 0.33
C PRO A 243 -2.41 0.01 0.74
N PRO A 244 -2.79 1.22 1.18
CA PRO A 244 -4.19 1.52 1.48
C PRO A 244 -5.04 1.27 0.23
N GLY A 245 -6.06 0.41 0.35
CA GLY A 245 -6.91 -0.03 -0.75
C GLY A 245 -6.54 -1.37 -1.41
N LEU A 246 -5.41 -2.01 -1.06
CA LEU A 246 -5.07 -3.34 -1.59
C LEU A 246 -6.05 -4.41 -1.07
N ILE A 247 -6.32 -4.39 0.23
CA ILE A 247 -7.24 -5.33 0.90
C ILE A 247 -8.70 -5.04 0.53
N ASP A 248 -9.03 -3.79 0.23
CA ASP A 248 -10.40 -3.37 -0.08
C ASP A 248 -10.85 -3.79 -1.49
N LYS A 249 -9.92 -4.20 -2.35
CA LYS A 249 -10.19 -4.80 -3.67
C LYS A 249 -10.35 -6.32 -3.60
N LEU A 250 -10.14 -6.94 -2.44
CA LEU A 250 -10.34 -8.37 -2.26
C LEU A 250 -11.82 -8.69 -2.00
N PRO A 251 -12.29 -9.90 -2.35
CA PRO A 251 -13.60 -10.40 -1.96
C PRO A 251 -13.85 -10.25 -0.46
N VAL A 252 -15.11 -10.00 -0.08
CA VAL A 252 -15.50 -9.64 1.30
C VAL A 252 -15.04 -10.68 2.33
N GLU A 253 -15.07 -11.97 1.99
CA GLU A 253 -14.64 -13.05 2.89
C GLU A 253 -13.11 -13.01 3.16
N LEU A 254 -12.31 -12.84 2.11
CA LEU A 254 -10.85 -12.71 2.22
C LEU A 254 -10.46 -11.44 2.95
N ARG A 255 -11.25 -10.37 2.78
CA ARG A 255 -11.01 -9.07 3.40
C ARG A 255 -11.06 -9.15 4.92
N SER A 256 -12.03 -9.85 5.50
CA SER A 256 -12.13 -10.00 6.96
C SER A 256 -11.06 -10.92 7.53
N GLU A 257 -10.75 -12.01 6.83
CA GLU A 257 -9.77 -12.98 7.28
C GLU A 257 -8.33 -12.45 7.20
N LEU A 258 -7.95 -11.82 6.08
CA LEU A 258 -6.65 -11.17 5.97
C LEU A 258 -6.51 -10.05 6.99
N LYS A 259 -7.53 -9.21 7.21
CA LYS A 259 -7.48 -8.17 8.25
C LYS A 259 -7.21 -8.75 9.63
N ALA A 260 -7.92 -9.81 10.01
CA ALA A 260 -7.71 -10.47 11.30
C ALA A 260 -6.30 -11.07 11.44
N ARG A 261 -5.74 -11.65 10.37
CA ARG A 261 -4.38 -12.23 10.39
C ARG A 261 -3.27 -11.19 10.32
N ILE A 262 -3.53 -10.04 9.70
CA ILE A 262 -2.66 -8.85 9.73
C ILE A 262 -2.63 -8.25 11.14
N GLU A 263 -3.79 -8.16 11.80
CA GLU A 263 -3.91 -7.70 13.19
C GLU A 263 -3.18 -8.63 14.16
N LYS A 264 -3.19 -9.95 13.90
CA LYS A 264 -2.40 -10.96 14.64
C LYS A 264 -0.91 -10.99 14.29
N GLY A 265 -0.47 -10.25 13.27
CA GLY A 265 0.95 -10.17 12.87
C GLY A 265 1.49 -11.39 12.10
N GLU A 266 0.60 -12.27 11.61
CA GLU A 266 0.97 -13.47 10.84
C GLU A 266 1.40 -13.12 9.41
N VAL A 267 0.81 -12.08 8.82
CA VAL A 267 1.08 -11.62 7.46
C VAL A 267 1.97 -10.39 7.54
N LYS A 268 3.23 -10.52 7.11
CA LYS A 268 4.29 -9.50 7.34
C LYS A 268 4.67 -8.73 6.07
N SER A 269 4.28 -9.21 4.90
CA SER A 269 4.66 -8.60 3.62
C SER A 269 3.57 -8.71 2.55
N ILE A 270 3.69 -7.88 1.49
CA ILE A 270 2.86 -7.99 0.27
C ILE A 270 3.00 -9.39 -0.36
N ARG A 271 4.17 -10.02 -0.23
CA ARG A 271 4.44 -11.36 -0.75
C ARG A 271 3.57 -12.41 -0.04
N ASP A 272 3.37 -12.26 1.26
CA ASP A 272 2.50 -13.13 2.06
C ASP A 272 1.03 -12.96 1.67
N VAL A 273 0.59 -11.71 1.46
CA VAL A 273 -0.77 -11.43 0.94
C VAL A 273 -0.98 -12.06 -0.43
N VAL A 274 -0.03 -11.89 -1.35
CA VAL A 274 -0.12 -12.51 -2.69
C VAL A 274 -0.08 -14.04 -2.59
N GLY A 275 0.71 -14.60 -1.66
CA GLY A 275 0.75 -16.03 -1.39
C GLY A 275 -0.59 -16.58 -0.91
N GLU A 276 -1.23 -15.92 0.05
CA GLU A 276 -2.53 -16.34 0.60
C GLU A 276 -3.67 -16.14 -0.42
N VAL A 277 -3.66 -15.03 -1.17
CA VAL A 277 -4.61 -14.83 -2.27
C VAL A 277 -4.44 -15.91 -3.34
N ARG A 278 -3.20 -16.33 -3.65
CA ARG A 278 -2.94 -17.40 -4.60
C ARG A 278 -3.42 -18.77 -4.09
N LYS A 279 -3.25 -19.07 -2.80
CA LYS A 279 -3.78 -20.29 -2.16
C LYS A 279 -5.31 -20.31 -2.22
N GLU A 280 -5.96 -19.21 -1.86
CA GLU A 280 -7.43 -19.12 -1.92
C GLU A 280 -7.94 -19.21 -3.36
N ILE A 281 -7.25 -18.60 -4.33
CA ILE A 281 -7.58 -18.75 -5.76
C ILE A 281 -7.45 -20.22 -6.19
N GLN A 282 -6.42 -20.93 -5.73
CA GLN A 282 -6.28 -22.37 -6.00
C GLN A 282 -7.41 -23.18 -5.37
N LEU A 283 -7.73 -22.93 -4.10
CA LEU A 283 -8.78 -23.62 -3.37
C LEU A 283 -10.16 -23.39 -4.00
N ARG A 284 -10.49 -22.15 -4.36
CA ARG A 284 -11.72 -21.82 -5.09
C ARG A 284 -11.74 -22.36 -6.52
N ALA A 285 -10.59 -22.47 -7.19
CA ALA A 285 -10.50 -23.10 -8.50
C ALA A 285 -10.75 -24.61 -8.41
N GLU A 286 -10.24 -25.27 -7.37
CA GLU A 286 -10.50 -26.68 -7.06
C GLU A 286 -11.98 -26.92 -6.72
N GLU A 287 -12.58 -26.07 -5.88
CA GLU A 287 -14.02 -26.14 -5.57
C GLU A 287 -14.92 -25.88 -6.80
N ARG A 288 -14.49 -25.05 -7.74
CA ARG A 288 -15.21 -24.86 -9.01
C ARG A 288 -15.09 -26.09 -9.90
N ARG A 289 -13.88 -26.66 -10.03
CA ARG A 289 -13.68 -27.92 -10.79
C ARG A 289 -14.51 -29.06 -10.21
N GLU A 290 -14.50 -29.21 -8.88
CA GLU A 290 -15.28 -30.23 -8.19
C GLU A 290 -16.79 -30.05 -8.45
N ARG A 291 -17.30 -28.81 -8.43
CA ARG A 291 -18.69 -28.52 -8.79
C ARG A 291 -18.99 -28.84 -10.25
N GLU A 292 -18.09 -28.50 -11.16
CA GLU A 292 -18.23 -28.83 -12.58
C GLU A 292 -18.26 -30.35 -12.80
N TYR A 293 -17.38 -31.10 -12.13
CA TYR A 293 -17.37 -32.56 -12.21
C TYR A 293 -18.69 -33.16 -11.74
N ARG A 294 -19.21 -32.67 -10.60
CA ARG A 294 -20.50 -33.11 -10.07
C ARG A 294 -21.67 -32.78 -10.99
N GLN A 295 -21.66 -31.61 -11.63
CA GLN A 295 -22.70 -31.21 -12.58
C GLN A 295 -22.67 -32.04 -13.86
N VAL A 296 -21.49 -32.22 -14.45
CA VAL A 296 -21.31 -33.05 -15.66
C VAL A 296 -21.70 -34.51 -15.36
N ALA A 297 -21.25 -35.06 -14.23
CA ALA A 297 -21.63 -36.41 -13.79
C ALA A 297 -23.14 -36.55 -13.57
N SER A 298 -23.79 -35.55 -12.96
CA SER A 298 -25.24 -35.53 -12.78
C SER A 298 -26.00 -35.49 -14.11
N ILE A 299 -25.51 -34.72 -15.09
CA ILE A 299 -26.11 -34.63 -16.43
C ILE A 299 -25.97 -35.97 -17.16
N MET A 300 -24.78 -36.59 -17.10
CA MET A 300 -24.52 -37.90 -17.68
C MET A 300 -25.39 -39.00 -17.04
N ALA A 301 -25.44 -39.05 -15.71
CA ALA A 301 -26.27 -40.02 -14.99
C ALA A 301 -27.77 -39.84 -15.30
N ALA A 302 -28.25 -38.60 -15.37
CA ALA A 302 -29.65 -38.32 -15.72
C ALA A 302 -29.99 -38.71 -17.18
N ALA A 303 -29.05 -38.57 -18.11
CA ALA A 303 -29.23 -38.99 -19.50
C ALA A 303 -29.22 -40.52 -19.62
N LEU A 304 -28.29 -41.21 -18.94
CA LEU A 304 -28.23 -42.67 -18.92
C LEU A 304 -29.47 -43.30 -18.27
N ALA A 305 -29.98 -42.70 -17.19
CA ALA A 305 -31.20 -43.14 -16.52
C ALA A 305 -32.45 -43.02 -17.41
N LYS A 306 -32.46 -42.12 -18.41
CA LYS A 306 -33.54 -42.00 -19.40
C LYS A 306 -33.40 -43.02 -20.53
N LEU A 307 -32.17 -43.30 -20.95
CA LEU A 307 -31.86 -44.18 -22.08
C LEU A 307 -32.03 -45.68 -21.76
N SER A 308 -31.99 -46.06 -20.49
CA SER A 308 -31.97 -47.49 -20.14
C SER A 308 -32.83 -47.82 -18.92
N ARG A 309 -33.91 -48.57 -19.17
CA ARG A 309 -34.63 -49.35 -18.15
C ARG A 309 -33.91 -50.66 -17.78
N SER A 310 -32.75 -50.95 -18.38
CA SER A 310 -32.06 -52.26 -18.32
C SER A 310 -30.60 -52.19 -17.86
N LEU A 311 -30.11 -51.04 -17.39
CA LEU A 311 -28.77 -50.92 -16.81
C LEU A 311 -28.78 -51.55 -15.40
N PRO A 312 -27.78 -52.38 -15.04
CA PRO A 312 -27.70 -52.98 -13.70
C PRO A 312 -27.35 -51.95 -12.60
N LEU A 313 -27.03 -50.70 -12.96
CA LEU A 313 -26.62 -49.64 -12.06
C LEU A 313 -27.74 -48.61 -11.92
N HIS A 314 -28.17 -48.34 -10.68
CA HIS A 314 -29.27 -47.43 -10.38
C HIS A 314 -28.87 -46.38 -9.35
N GLY A 315 -29.47 -45.19 -9.45
CA GLY A 315 -29.34 -44.12 -8.46
C GLY A 315 -27.89 -43.69 -8.22
N ARG A 316 -27.43 -43.81 -6.97
CA ARG A 316 -26.11 -43.33 -6.52
C ARG A 316 -24.94 -44.05 -7.22
N GLN A 317 -25.08 -45.34 -7.51
CA GLN A 317 -24.03 -46.12 -8.18
C GLN A 317 -23.79 -45.65 -9.63
N LEU A 318 -24.86 -45.22 -10.32
CA LEU A 318 -24.75 -44.65 -11.67
C LEU A 318 -24.08 -43.28 -11.64
N TYR A 319 -24.39 -42.47 -10.63
CA TYR A 319 -23.75 -41.18 -10.41
C TYR A 319 -22.26 -41.33 -10.12
N ASP A 320 -21.89 -42.21 -9.19
CA ASP A 320 -20.49 -42.45 -8.81
C ASP A 320 -19.68 -42.97 -10.00
N PHE A 321 -20.25 -43.87 -10.82
CA PHE A 321 -19.64 -44.34 -12.06
C PHE A 321 -19.42 -43.21 -13.09
N CYS A 322 -20.40 -42.33 -13.29
CA CYS A 322 -20.25 -41.16 -14.17
C CYS A 322 -19.23 -40.17 -13.61
N TYR A 323 -19.19 -40.00 -12.29
CA TYR A 323 -18.25 -39.12 -11.60
C TYR A 323 -16.80 -39.56 -11.79
N ASP A 324 -16.54 -40.86 -11.66
CA ASP A 324 -15.21 -41.42 -11.89
C ASP A 324 -14.73 -41.24 -13.34
N ILE A 325 -15.62 -41.41 -14.32
CA ILE A 325 -15.30 -41.15 -15.74
C ILE A 325 -14.96 -39.68 -15.95
N VAL A 326 -15.78 -38.75 -15.43
CA VAL A 326 -15.55 -37.31 -15.58
C VAL A 326 -14.24 -36.87 -14.93
N ARG A 327 -13.94 -37.39 -13.74
CA ARG A 327 -12.69 -37.10 -13.03
C ARG A 327 -11.47 -37.62 -13.79
N ASP A 328 -11.55 -38.85 -14.32
CA ASP A 328 -10.47 -39.46 -15.09
C ASP A 328 -10.21 -38.71 -16.40
N VAL A 329 -11.27 -38.38 -17.17
CA VAL A 329 -11.15 -37.57 -18.39
C VAL A 329 -10.59 -36.18 -18.10
N ALA A 330 -11.04 -35.54 -17.03
CA ALA A 330 -10.52 -34.23 -16.63
C ALA A 330 -9.03 -34.28 -16.27
N SER A 331 -8.58 -35.32 -15.55
CA SER A 331 -7.17 -35.49 -15.19
C SER A 331 -6.26 -35.77 -16.38
N ARG A 332 -6.77 -36.44 -17.42
CA ARG A 332 -6.01 -36.77 -18.64
C ARG A 332 -5.94 -35.63 -19.64
N THR A 333 -7.00 -34.82 -19.74
CA THR A 333 -7.16 -33.85 -20.85
C THR A 333 -7.14 -32.38 -20.42
N ASN A 334 -7.22 -32.09 -19.11
CA ASN A 334 -7.43 -30.74 -18.58
C ASN A 334 -8.66 -30.01 -19.17
N ALA A 335 -9.61 -30.74 -19.76
CA ALA A 335 -10.82 -30.15 -20.34
C ALA A 335 -11.75 -29.58 -19.26
N THR A 336 -12.44 -28.48 -19.58
CA THR A 336 -13.41 -27.82 -18.69
C THR A 336 -14.75 -27.59 -19.42
N GLY A 337 -15.82 -27.34 -18.66
CA GLY A 337 -17.14 -26.99 -19.20
C GLY A 337 -17.69 -27.97 -20.26
N LEU A 338 -18.11 -27.43 -21.41
CA LEU A 338 -18.73 -28.22 -22.50
C LEU A 338 -17.78 -29.24 -23.14
N GLN A 339 -16.48 -28.93 -23.19
CA GLN A 339 -15.49 -29.85 -23.74
C GLN A 339 -15.30 -31.06 -22.83
N LEU A 340 -15.30 -30.84 -21.51
CA LEU A 340 -15.25 -31.93 -20.53
C LEU A 340 -16.46 -32.85 -20.67
N LEU A 341 -17.66 -32.28 -20.83
CA LEU A 341 -18.89 -33.05 -21.06
C LEU A 341 -18.79 -33.88 -22.34
N GLN A 342 -18.36 -33.30 -23.46
CA GLN A 342 -18.25 -34.02 -24.74
C GLN A 342 -17.26 -35.19 -24.68
N LEU A 343 -16.07 -34.97 -24.11
CA LEU A 343 -15.05 -36.00 -23.98
C LEU A 343 -15.47 -37.09 -23.00
N SER A 344 -16.11 -36.72 -21.88
CA SER A 344 -16.63 -37.69 -20.91
C SER A 344 -17.75 -38.55 -21.50
N LEU A 345 -18.57 -37.99 -22.39
CA LEU A 345 -19.60 -38.73 -23.12
C LEU A 345 -19.00 -39.68 -24.17
N GLN A 346 -17.94 -39.28 -24.88
CA GLN A 346 -17.24 -40.16 -25.81
C GLN A 346 -16.60 -41.35 -25.09
N GLU A 347 -15.95 -41.10 -23.96
CA GLU A 347 -15.37 -42.15 -23.12
C GLU A 347 -16.45 -43.11 -22.59
N LEU A 348 -17.59 -42.56 -22.16
CA LEU A 348 -18.75 -43.33 -21.71
C LEU A 348 -19.34 -44.20 -22.84
N GLN A 349 -19.43 -43.66 -24.07
CA GLN A 349 -19.89 -44.41 -25.24
C GLN A 349 -18.95 -45.56 -25.60
N GLY A 350 -17.64 -45.33 -25.53
CA GLY A 350 -16.64 -46.38 -25.74
C GLY A 350 -16.80 -47.53 -24.74
N LYS A 351 -17.05 -47.21 -23.46
CA LYS A 351 -17.23 -48.19 -22.38
C LYS A 351 -18.57 -48.93 -22.40
N LEU A 352 -19.61 -48.36 -23.01
CA LEU A 352 -20.95 -48.96 -23.01
C LEU A 352 -21.33 -49.67 -24.31
N SER A 353 -20.56 -49.52 -25.40
CA SER A 353 -20.50 -50.25 -26.70
C SER A 353 -21.81 -50.62 -27.46
N ASN A 354 -22.98 -50.62 -26.82
CA ASN A 354 -24.28 -51.10 -27.30
C ASN A 354 -25.41 -50.06 -27.12
N LEU A 355 -25.11 -48.83 -26.68
CA LEU A 355 -26.11 -47.77 -26.48
C LEU A 355 -25.74 -46.52 -27.28
N ASN A 356 -26.62 -46.11 -28.20
CA ASN A 356 -26.41 -44.96 -29.08
C ASN A 356 -26.72 -43.62 -28.35
N ILE A 357 -25.88 -43.27 -27.37
CA ILE A 357 -26.08 -42.14 -26.43
C ILE A 357 -26.00 -40.76 -27.12
N GLN A 358 -25.43 -40.66 -28.33
CA GLN A 358 -25.13 -39.38 -29.00
C GLN A 358 -26.39 -38.69 -29.56
N GLN A 359 -27.41 -39.45 -29.97
CA GLN A 359 -28.63 -38.91 -30.59
C GLN A 359 -29.59 -38.24 -29.58
N GLU A 360 -29.72 -38.78 -28.35
CA GLU A 360 -30.57 -38.14 -27.33
C GLU A 360 -29.92 -36.93 -26.65
N PHE A 361 -28.59 -36.87 -26.58
CA PHE A 361 -27.89 -35.73 -25.96
C PHE A 361 -28.07 -34.43 -26.73
N GLN A 362 -28.17 -34.47 -28.06
CA GLN A 362 -28.48 -33.29 -28.87
C GLN A 362 -29.86 -32.70 -28.52
N SER A 363 -30.84 -33.52 -28.11
CA SER A 363 -32.17 -33.04 -27.69
C SER A 363 -32.18 -32.39 -26.29
N SER A 364 -31.27 -32.81 -25.40
CA SER A 364 -31.18 -32.32 -24.02
C SER A 364 -30.32 -31.05 -23.88
N VAL A 365 -29.27 -30.91 -24.68
CA VAL A 365 -28.43 -29.70 -24.73
C VAL A 365 -29.20 -28.47 -25.21
N VAL A 366 -30.19 -28.65 -26.10
CA VAL A 366 -31.07 -27.56 -26.57
C VAL A 366 -31.95 -27.00 -25.44
N LYS A 367 -32.38 -27.80 -24.47
CA LYS A 367 -33.22 -27.33 -23.35
C LYS A 367 -32.46 -26.48 -22.31
N ILE A 368 -31.15 -26.63 -22.21
CA ILE A 368 -30.31 -25.83 -21.28
C ILE A 368 -30.08 -24.42 -21.83
N ARG A 369 -30.10 -24.23 -23.16
CA ARG A 369 -30.04 -22.90 -23.80
C ARG A 369 -31.29 -22.03 -23.62
N VAL A 370 -32.42 -22.60 -23.18
CA VAL A 370 -33.71 -21.89 -23.07
C VAL A 370 -34.00 -21.37 -21.65
N LYS A 371 -33.15 -21.70 -20.66
CA LYS A 371 -33.32 -21.27 -19.25
C LYS A 371 -32.14 -20.44 -18.71
N HIS A 372 -31.50 -19.65 -19.58
CA HIS A 372 -30.62 -18.56 -19.16
C HIS A 372 -31.19 -17.22 -19.59
#